data_AF-A0A9D5MCU9-F1
#
_entry.id   AF-A0A9D5MCU9-F1
#
_cell.length_a   1.000
_cell.length_b   1.000
_cell.length_c   1.000
_cell.angle_alpha   90.00
_cell.angle_beta   90.00
_cell.angle_gamma   90.00
#
_symmetry.space_group_name_H-M   'P 1'
#
loop_
_entity.id
_entity.type
_entity.pdbx_description
1 polymer ?
#
loop_
_entity_poly.entity_id
_entity_poly.type
_entity_poly.pdbx_seq_one_letter_code
_entity_poly.pdbx_strand_id
1 'polypeptide(L)'
;MADKILVSTAEMSATISRYNEAQNTMMDAQNKMGAALKNLNGCWKGAAWAAMMAKWSQIEANIVHTQEAVARSVLALQNTINYYDIGEDTAKSTGSALDVGTQSSIYVD
;
A
#
# COMPACT_ATOMS: atom_id res chain seq x y z
N MET A 1 -16.55 4.21 17.45
CA MET A 1 -17.01 4.29 16.04
C MET A 1 -15.76 4.42 15.19
N ALA A 2 -15.54 3.55 14.21
CA ALA A 2 -14.45 3.75 13.24
C ALA A 2 -14.80 4.95 12.35
N ASP A 3 -13.85 5.85 12.09
CA ASP A 3 -14.07 6.99 11.20
C ASP A 3 -14.48 6.48 9.81
N LYS A 4 -15.53 7.08 9.24
CA LYS A 4 -15.98 6.76 7.88
C LYS A 4 -14.91 7.21 6.89
N ILE A 5 -14.26 6.26 6.22
CA ILE A 5 -13.40 6.56 5.08
C ILE A 5 -14.32 6.90 3.91
N LEU A 6 -14.20 8.12 3.39
CA LEU A 6 -15.05 8.67 2.32
C LEU A 6 -14.55 8.30 0.92
N VAL A 7 -13.61 7.37 0.82
CA VAL A 7 -12.93 6.97 -0.42
C VAL A 7 -13.44 5.59 -0.84
N SER A 8 -13.72 5.41 -2.13
CA SER A 8 -14.19 4.13 -2.66
C SER A 8 -13.08 3.06 -2.65
N THR A 9 -13.47 1.78 -2.62
CA THR A 9 -12.55 0.64 -2.75
C THR A 9 -11.73 0.69 -4.05
N ALA A 10 -12.32 1.18 -5.14
CA ALA A 10 -11.64 1.40 -6.42
C ALA A 10 -10.54 2.46 -6.32
N GLU A 11 -10.79 3.58 -5.65
CA GLU A 11 -9.79 4.64 -5.43
C GLU A 11 -8.67 4.19 -4.49
N MET A 12 -8.99 3.41 -3.45
CA MET A 12 -8.00 2.79 -2.58
C MET A 12 -7.11 1.81 -3.35
N SER A 13 -7.70 1.00 -4.24
CA SER A 13 -6.96 0.07 -5.11
C SER A 13 -6.06 0.81 -6.10
N ALA A 14 -6.55 1.89 -6.72
CA ALA A 14 -5.73 2.75 -7.58
C ALA A 14 -4.55 3.39 -6.83
N THR A 15 -4.76 3.75 -5.56
CA THR A 15 -3.71 4.30 -4.69
C THR A 15 -2.66 3.24 -4.35
N ILE A 16 -3.06 2.00 -4.07
CA ILE A 16 -2.14 0.86 -3.90
C ILE A 16 -1.27 0.68 -5.15
N SER A 17 -1.86 0.71 -6.34
CA SER A 17 -1.09 0.61 -7.60
C SER A 17 -0.04 1.70 -7.73
N ARG A 18 -0.38 2.96 -7.44
CA ARG A 18 0.58 4.09 -7.46
C ARG A 18 1.71 3.90 -6.45
N TYR A 19 1.41 3.41 -5.25
CA TYR A 19 2.42 3.09 -4.24
C TYR A 19 3.40 2.01 -4.73
N ASN A 20 2.88 0.95 -5.35
CA ASN A 20 3.71 -0.13 -5.91
C ASN A 20 4.58 0.35 -7.08
N GLU A 21 4.04 1.19 -7.97
CA GLU A 21 4.81 1.80 -9.07
C GLU A 21 5.95 2.68 -8.54
N ALA A 22 5.69 3.50 -7.53
CA ALA A 22 6.71 4.32 -6.88
C ALA A 22 7.79 3.45 -6.24
N GLN A 23 7.41 2.34 -5.57
CA GLN A 23 8.35 1.40 -4.99
C GLN A 23 9.27 0.77 -6.05
N ASN A 24 8.70 0.31 -7.15
CA ASN A 24 9.46 -0.26 -8.27
C ASN A 24 10.44 0.75 -8.87
N THR A 25 10.01 2.00 -9.03
CA THR A 25 10.87 3.09 -9.51
C THR A 25 12.03 3.37 -8.55
N MET A 26 11.79 3.35 -7.24
CA MET A 26 12.85 3.52 -6.23
C MET A 26 13.85 2.36 -6.25
N MET A 27 13.38 1.11 -6.41
CA MET A 27 14.26 -0.06 -6.53
C MET A 27 15.14 0.01 -7.78
N ASP A 28 14.56 0.40 -8.92
CA ASP A 28 15.32 0.58 -10.16
C ASP A 28 16.39 1.69 -10.01
N ALA A 29 16.03 2.83 -9.42
CA ALA A 29 16.98 3.90 -9.13
C ALA A 29 18.11 3.42 -8.19
N GLN A 30 17.79 2.68 -7.12
CA GLN A 30 18.77 2.09 -6.22
C GLN A 30 19.75 1.17 -6.96
N ASN A 31 19.23 0.28 -7.82
CA ASN A 31 20.05 -0.63 -8.60
C ASN A 31 20.99 0.10 -9.56
N LYS A 32 20.48 1.13 -10.27
CA LYS A 32 21.28 1.96 -11.17
C LYS A 32 22.38 2.72 -10.43
N MET A 33 22.07 3.30 -9.27
CA MET A 33 23.07 3.98 -8.44
C MET A 33 24.12 3.01 -7.88
N GLY A 34 23.70 1.83 -7.41
CA GLY A 34 24.61 0.80 -6.93
C GLY A 34 25.54 0.27 -8.03
N ALA A 35 25.04 0.13 -9.26
CA ALA A 35 25.86 -0.21 -10.42
C ALA A 35 26.88 0.91 -10.76
N ALA A 36 26.45 2.17 -10.74
CA ALA A 36 27.34 3.30 -10.94
C ALA A 36 28.44 3.37 -9.87
N LEU A 37 28.10 3.10 -8.61
CA LEU A 37 29.05 3.06 -7.50
C LEU A 37 30.11 1.96 -7.70
N LYS A 38 29.70 0.78 -8.18
CA LYS A 38 30.63 -0.30 -8.54
C LYS A 38 31.60 0.09 -9.65
N ASN A 39 31.15 0.86 -10.65
CA ASN A 39 32.02 1.36 -11.71
C ASN A 39 33.03 2.41 -11.22
N LEU A 40 32.69 3.16 -10.17
CA LEU A 40 33.59 4.13 -9.52
C LEU A 40 34.58 3.45 -8.56
N ASN A 41 34.33 2.20 -8.18
CA ASN A 41 35.20 1.42 -7.31
C ASN A 41 36.56 1.20 -8.00
N GLY A 42 37.60 1.85 -7.48
CA GLY A 42 38.95 1.82 -8.06
C GLY A 42 39.40 3.14 -8.69
N CYS A 43 38.47 4.02 -9.09
CA CYS A 43 38.77 5.37 -9.56
C CYS A 43 39.00 6.33 -8.38
N TRP A 44 38.19 6.21 -7.33
CA TRP A 44 38.34 6.99 -6.11
C TRP A 44 38.98 6.13 -5.03
N LYS A 45 39.95 6.69 -4.30
CA LYS A 45 40.70 5.99 -3.25
C LYS A 45 40.83 6.86 -2.00
N GLY A 46 41.11 6.23 -0.86
CA GLY A 46 41.33 6.94 0.40
C GLY A 46 40.08 7.68 0.88
N ALA A 47 40.27 8.90 1.40
CA ALA A 47 39.21 9.69 2.03
C ALA A 47 38.02 10.01 1.11
N ALA A 48 38.26 10.24 -0.19
CA ALA A 48 37.20 10.55 -1.15
C ALA A 48 36.25 9.37 -1.34
N TRP A 49 36.78 8.15 -1.43
CA TRP A 49 35.97 6.94 -1.51
C TRP A 49 35.18 6.69 -0.21
N ALA A 50 35.82 6.86 0.94
CA ALA A 50 35.16 6.72 2.24
C ALA A 50 33.98 7.70 2.39
N ALA A 51 34.15 8.96 1.98
CA ALA A 51 33.08 9.96 1.99
C ALA A 51 31.92 9.58 1.05
N MET A 52 32.22 9.07 -0.15
CA MET A 52 31.21 8.59 -1.09
C MET A 52 30.43 7.39 -0.52
N MET A 53 31.12 6.42 0.07
CA MET A 53 30.49 5.25 0.69
C MET A 53 29.60 5.63 1.87
N ALA A 54 30.01 6.62 2.68
CA ALA A 54 29.18 7.14 3.76
C ALA A 54 27.89 7.79 3.23
N LYS A 55 27.98 8.57 2.13
CA LYS A 55 26.80 9.14 1.47
C LYS A 55 25.91 8.07 0.85
N TRP A 56 26.49 7.08 0.21
CA TRP A 56 25.74 5.95 -0.34
C TRP A 56 24.97 5.19 0.74
N SER A 57 25.61 4.89 1.87
CA SER A 57 24.96 4.21 3.00
C SER A 57 23.76 5.01 3.54
N GLN A 58 23.86 6.34 3.61
CA GLN A 58 22.73 7.20 3.99
C GLN A 58 21.57 7.13 2.98
N ILE A 59 21.89 7.15 1.68
CA ILE A 59 20.88 7.04 0.62
C ILE A 59 20.18 5.68 0.70
N GLU A 60 20.94 4.61 0.85
CA GLU A 60 20.40 3.25 0.96
C GLU A 60 19.46 3.11 2.17
N ALA A 61 19.86 3.61 3.34
CA ALA A 61 19.00 3.60 4.53
C ALA A 61 17.68 4.36 4.30
N ASN A 62 17.74 5.54 3.66
CA ASN A 62 16.54 6.31 3.34
C ASN A 62 15.61 5.58 2.36
N ILE A 63 16.17 4.87 1.38
CA ILE A 63 15.39 4.06 0.44
C ILE A 63 14.68 2.94 1.18
N VAL A 64 15.38 2.20 2.05
CA VAL A 64 14.79 1.13 2.86
C VAL A 64 13.66 1.66 3.74
N HIS A 65 13.88 2.74 4.48
CA HIS A 65 12.84 3.36 5.31
C HIS A 65 11.60 3.79 4.51
N THR A 66 11.82 4.32 3.30
CA THR A 66 10.72 4.72 2.42
C THR A 66 9.96 3.50 1.90
N GLN A 67 10.64 2.44 1.50
CA GLN A 67 10.02 1.18 1.08
C GLN A 67 9.18 0.56 2.20
N GLU A 68 9.68 0.54 3.43
CA GLU A 68 8.92 0.08 4.60
C GLU A 68 7.68 0.93 4.87
N ALA A 69 7.79 2.26 4.75
CA ALA A 69 6.65 3.16 4.93
C ALA A 69 5.57 2.91 3.86
N VAL A 70 5.97 2.76 2.60
CA VAL A 70 5.06 2.43 1.49
C VAL A 70 4.38 1.08 1.73
N ALA A 71 5.13 0.05 2.13
CA ALA A 71 4.58 -1.27 2.41
C ALA A 71 3.52 -1.23 3.54
N ARG A 72 3.78 -0.46 4.61
CA ARG A 72 2.81 -0.24 5.69
C ARG A 72 1.55 0.48 5.19
N SER A 73 1.70 1.50 4.33
CA SER A 73 0.56 2.20 3.74
C SER A 73 -0.28 1.29 2.84
N VAL A 74 0.35 0.46 2.01
CA VAL A 74 -0.34 -0.53 1.17
C VAL A 74 -1.10 -1.53 2.04
N LEU A 75 -0.49 -2.08 3.07
CA LEU A 75 -1.14 -3.02 3.99
C LEU A 75 -2.35 -2.37 4.69
N ALA A 76 -2.23 -1.12 5.12
CA ALA A 76 -3.34 -0.39 5.75
C ALA A 76 -4.52 -0.19 4.78
N LEU A 77 -4.25 0.15 3.52
CA LEU A 77 -5.27 0.26 2.48
C LEU A 77 -5.93 -1.09 2.17
N GLN A 78 -5.15 -2.17 2.06
CA GLN A 78 -5.66 -3.52 1.83
C GLN A 78 -6.56 -3.99 2.98
N ASN A 79 -6.12 -3.79 4.23
CA ASN A 79 -6.93 -4.10 5.40
C ASN A 79 -8.24 -3.31 5.40
N THR A 80 -8.18 -2.03 5.03
CA THR A 80 -9.36 -1.18 4.92
C THR A 80 -10.35 -1.70 3.88
N ILE A 81 -9.89 -2.04 2.68
CA ILE A 81 -10.74 -2.62 1.63
C ILE A 81 -11.43 -3.89 2.14
N ASN A 82 -10.67 -4.80 2.77
CA ASN A 82 -11.23 -6.03 3.34
C ASN A 82 -12.31 -5.77 4.39
N TYR A 83 -12.14 -4.75 5.25
CA TYR A 83 -13.17 -4.37 6.23
C TYR A 83 -14.44 -3.86 5.56
N TYR A 84 -14.33 -3.11 4.46
CA TYR A 84 -15.50 -2.66 3.70
C TYR A 84 -16.22 -3.81 3.03
N ASP A 85 -15.50 -4.75 2.41
CA ASP A 85 -16.10 -5.91 1.75
C ASP A 85 -16.87 -6.80 2.76
N ILE A 86 -16.27 -7.08 3.93
CA ILE A 86 -16.93 -7.86 5.01
C ILE A 86 -18.14 -7.12 5.57
N GLY A 87 -18.03 -5.79 5.76
CA GLY A 87 -19.12 -4.97 6.25
C GLY A 87 -20.30 -4.91 5.28
N GLU A 88 -20.02 -4.83 3.97
CA GLU A 88 -21.03 -4.84 2.92
C GLU A 88 -21.73 -6.19 2.80
N ASP A 89 -20.99 -7.30 2.89
CA ASP A 89 -21.58 -8.65 2.89
C ASP A 89 -22.46 -8.91 4.11
N THR A 90 -22.05 -8.42 5.28
CA THR A 90 -22.86 -8.50 6.51
C THR A 90 -24.15 -7.66 6.41
N ALA A 91 -24.07 -6.48 5.78
CA ALA A 91 -25.24 -5.63 5.55
C ALA A 91 -26.22 -6.25 4.53
N LYS A 92 -25.71 -6.92 3.48
CA LYS A 92 -26.54 -7.67 2.52
C LYS A 92 -27.24 -8.85 3.18
N SER A 93 -26.55 -9.60 4.04
CA SER A 93 -27.16 -10.76 4.71
C SER A 93 -28.25 -10.37 5.72
N THR A 94 -28.11 -9.22 6.39
CA THR A 94 -29.14 -8.71 7.33
C THR A 94 -30.28 -7.98 6.63
N GLY A 95 -30.02 -7.32 5.50
CA GLY A 95 -31.06 -6.71 4.66
C GLY A 95 -32.02 -7.73 4.06
N SER A 96 -31.52 -8.88 3.58
CA SER A 96 -32.37 -9.97 3.07
C SER A 96 -33.16 -10.70 4.17
N ALA A 97 -32.73 -10.63 5.43
CA ALA A 97 -33.47 -11.20 6.55
C ALA A 97 -34.66 -10.32 7.01
N LEU A 98 -34.67 -9.04 6.66
CA LEU A 98 -35.76 -8.11 6.96
C LEU A 98 -36.88 -8.10 5.91
N ASP A 99 -36.63 -8.66 4.70
CA ASP A 99 -37.62 -8.74 3.61
C ASP A 99 -38.50 -10.01 3.63
N VAL A 100 -38.32 -10.89 4.63
CA VAL A 100 -39.13 -12.11 4.78
C VAL A 100 -40.37 -11.90 5.66
N GLY A 101 -40.65 -10.65 6.08
CA GLY A 101 -41.64 -10.31 7.10
C GLY A 101 -42.94 -9.64 6.63
N THR A 102 -43.16 -9.46 5.32
CA THR A 102 -44.35 -8.73 4.80
C THR A 102 -45.24 -9.50 3.84
N GLN A 103 -45.22 -10.85 3.86
CA GLN A 103 -46.36 -11.59 3.32
C GLN A 103 -47.52 -11.55 4.32
N SER A 104 -48.34 -10.49 4.20
CA SER A 104 -49.67 -10.40 4.77
C SER A 104 -50.52 -11.58 4.29
N SER A 105 -50.76 -12.57 5.16
CA SER A 105 -51.80 -13.58 4.97
C SER A 105 -53.17 -12.92 5.07
N ILE A 106 -53.73 -12.51 3.93
CA ILE A 106 -55.18 -12.29 3.81
C ILE A 106 -55.79 -13.67 3.57
N TYR A 107 -56.25 -14.32 4.63
CA TYR A 107 -57.26 -15.37 4.50
C TYR A 107 -58.61 -14.67 4.34
N VAL A 108 -59.24 -14.87 3.19
CA VAL A 108 -60.63 -14.51 2.94
C VAL A 108 -61.44 -15.78 3.23
N ASP A 109 -62.33 -15.71 4.23
CA ASP A 109 -63.43 -16.67 4.44
C ASP A 109 -64.49 -16.56 3.33
#